data_AF-A0A5C4YC98-F1
#
_entry.id   AF-A0A5C4YC98-F1
#
_cell.length_a   1.000
_cell.length_b   1.000
_cell.length_c   1.000
_cell.angle_alpha   90.00
_cell.angle_beta   90.00
_cell.angle_gamma   90.00
#
_symmetry.space_group_name_H-M   'P 1'
#
loop_
_entity.id
_entity.type
_entity.pdbx_description
1 polymer ?
#
loop_
_entity_poly.entity_id
_entity_poly.type
_entity_poly.pdbx_seq_one_letter_code
_entity_poly.pdbx_strand_id
1 'polypeptide(L)'
;ILGLLGSGFDPGVTNVFCAYAKQNLFDEISYIDILDCNAGDHGYAFATNFNPEINLREVSAKGRYWEKGEWIETQPMEIKMEWDYPEVGVKDSYLLYHEELESLVKNIKGLKRIRFFMTFGQSYLTHMKCLENVGMLGIKPVMHQGKEIIPIEFLKTLLPDPASLGPRTKGYTNIGCVIRGIKDGKDRQVYI
;
A
#
# COMPACT_ATOMS: atom_id res chain seq x y z
N ILE A 1 -20.46 20.88 14.16
CA ILE A 1 -20.17 20.21 12.87
C ILE A 1 -19.36 18.96 13.18
N LEU A 2 -19.71 17.81 12.59
CA LEU A 2 -18.95 16.56 12.69
C LEU A 2 -18.18 16.36 11.38
N GLY A 3 -16.90 15.95 11.47
CA GLY A 3 -16.07 15.58 10.32
C GLY A 3 -15.47 14.20 10.51
N LEU A 4 -15.69 13.30 9.55
CA LEU A 4 -15.10 11.96 9.51
C LEU A 4 -14.03 11.93 8.41
N LEU A 5 -12.81 11.52 8.75
CA LEU A 5 -11.65 11.52 7.86
C LEU A 5 -11.23 10.08 7.57
N GLY A 6 -10.77 9.82 6.34
CA GLY A 6 -10.23 8.51 5.96
C GLY A 6 -11.21 7.36 6.19
N SER A 7 -12.39 7.43 5.56
CA SER A 7 -13.47 6.44 5.73
C SER A 7 -13.52 5.43 4.58
N GLY A 8 -12.36 4.96 4.13
CA GLY A 8 -12.20 3.90 3.13
C GLY A 8 -11.90 2.55 3.80
N PHE A 9 -11.01 1.76 3.19
CA PHE A 9 -10.49 0.55 3.82
C PHE A 9 -9.21 0.88 4.60
N ASP A 10 -8.24 1.49 3.94
CA ASP A 10 -6.95 1.94 4.45
C ASP A 10 -6.65 3.32 3.86
N PRO A 11 -6.88 4.42 4.60
CA PRO A 11 -7.41 4.50 5.96
C PRO A 11 -8.91 4.18 6.04
N GLY A 12 -9.33 3.65 7.19
CA GLY A 12 -10.73 3.42 7.52
C GLY A 12 -10.94 2.11 8.26
N VAL A 13 -11.28 1.04 7.55
CA VAL A 13 -11.41 -0.31 8.11
C VAL A 13 -10.15 -0.76 8.86
N THR A 14 -8.93 -0.48 8.39
CA THR A 14 -7.69 -0.79 9.10
C THR A 14 -7.59 -0.05 10.44
N ASN A 15 -8.05 1.21 10.49
CA ASN A 15 -8.19 1.97 11.74
C ASN A 15 -9.22 1.33 12.68
N VAL A 16 -10.36 0.91 12.13
CA VAL A 16 -11.42 0.24 12.90
C VAL A 16 -10.93 -1.09 13.44
N PHE A 17 -10.18 -1.89 12.68
CA PHE A 17 -9.55 -3.13 13.15
C PHE A 17 -8.59 -2.88 14.31
N CYS A 18 -7.74 -1.86 14.21
CA CYS A 18 -6.84 -1.49 15.30
C CYS A 18 -7.60 -1.05 16.56
N ALA A 19 -8.66 -0.25 16.40
CA ALA A 19 -9.52 0.18 17.51
C ALA A 19 -10.27 -1.00 18.15
N TYR A 20 -10.82 -1.90 17.31
CA TYR A 20 -11.51 -3.11 17.76
C TYR A 20 -10.57 -4.05 18.51
N ALA A 21 -9.36 -4.27 18.00
CA ALA A 21 -8.35 -5.08 18.66
C ALA A 21 -7.94 -4.50 20.01
N LYS A 22 -7.77 -3.17 20.10
CA LYS A 22 -7.49 -2.47 21.35
C LYS A 22 -8.61 -2.64 22.38
N GLN A 23 -9.86 -2.64 21.94
CA GLN A 23 -11.01 -2.73 22.85
C GLN A 23 -11.29 -4.16 23.31
N ASN A 24 -11.09 -5.16 22.44
CA ASN A 24 -11.62 -6.50 22.65
C ASN A 24 -10.56 -7.61 22.71
N LEU A 25 -9.37 -7.39 22.14
CA LEU A 25 -8.40 -8.47 21.90
C LEU A 25 -7.11 -8.33 22.72
N PHE A 26 -6.77 -7.12 23.16
CA PHE A 26 -5.51 -6.80 23.87
C PHE A 26 -5.75 -5.90 25.06
N ASP A 27 -4.88 -6.01 26.06
CA ASP A 27 -4.77 -5.04 27.15
C ASP A 27 -3.81 -3.90 26.75
N GLU A 28 -2.76 -4.23 25.98
CA GLU A 28 -1.82 -3.27 25.38
C GLU A 28 -1.38 -3.73 23.99
N ILE A 29 -1.42 -2.85 22.99
CA ILE A 29 -0.89 -3.11 21.65
C ILE A 29 0.52 -2.55 21.55
N SER A 30 1.48 -3.39 21.15
CA SER A 30 2.89 -2.99 20.98
C SER A 30 3.29 -2.84 19.50
N TYR A 31 2.76 -3.67 18.60
CA TYR A 31 3.15 -3.65 17.18
C TYR A 31 1.93 -3.78 16.28
N ILE A 32 1.92 -3.02 15.19
CA ILE A 32 0.93 -3.10 14.12
C ILE A 32 1.67 -3.19 12.79
N ASP A 33 1.37 -4.20 11.99
CA ASP A 33 1.75 -4.25 10.58
C ASP A 33 0.46 -4.32 9.76
N ILE A 34 0.19 -3.28 8.96
CA ILE A 34 -0.94 -3.26 8.03
C ILE A 34 -0.46 -3.90 6.73
N LEU A 35 -1.23 -4.84 6.21
CA LEU A 35 -0.89 -5.63 5.04
C LEU A 35 -2.00 -5.48 3.99
N ASP A 36 -1.67 -4.89 2.86
CA ASP A 36 -2.53 -4.79 1.68
C ASP A 36 -2.02 -5.74 0.58
N CYS A 37 -2.80 -6.79 0.32
CA CYS A 37 -2.59 -7.65 -0.83
C CYS A 37 -3.66 -7.47 -1.89
N ASN A 38 -3.20 -7.15 -3.10
CA ASN A 38 -3.97 -7.29 -4.31
C ASN A 38 -3.40 -8.42 -5.17
N ALA A 39 -4.08 -9.57 -5.20
CA ALA A 39 -3.75 -10.70 -6.04
C ALA A 39 -4.70 -10.85 -7.24
N GLY A 40 -5.36 -9.77 -7.65
CA GLY A 40 -6.17 -9.73 -8.86
C GLY A 40 -5.30 -9.76 -10.12
N ASP A 41 -5.63 -10.66 -11.04
CA ASP A 41 -5.07 -10.70 -12.40
C ASP A 41 -6.10 -10.16 -13.38
N HIS A 42 -5.79 -9.01 -13.99
CA HIS A 42 -6.62 -8.40 -15.02
C HIS A 42 -6.39 -8.99 -16.41
N GLY A 43 -5.41 -9.87 -16.63
CA GLY A 43 -5.14 -10.54 -17.90
C GLY A 43 -4.50 -9.66 -18.98
N TYR A 44 -3.79 -8.60 -18.58
CA TYR A 44 -2.92 -7.79 -19.46
C TYR A 44 -1.48 -7.95 -18.98
N ALA A 45 -0.50 -7.72 -19.87
CA ALA A 45 0.92 -7.72 -19.48
C ALA A 45 1.22 -6.64 -18.42
N PHE A 46 0.58 -5.46 -18.57
CA PHE A 46 0.64 -4.36 -17.62
C PHE A 46 -0.62 -3.49 -17.76
N ALA A 47 -1.26 -3.16 -16.65
CA ALA A 47 -2.33 -2.17 -16.55
C ALA A 47 -2.31 -1.55 -15.14
N THR A 48 -2.87 -0.35 -15.00
CA THR A 48 -2.98 0.32 -13.70
C THR A 48 -4.45 0.47 -13.32
N ASN A 49 -4.80 0.11 -12.08
CA ASN A 49 -6.17 0.30 -11.57
C ASN A 49 -6.48 1.77 -11.27
N PHE A 50 -5.43 2.59 -11.12
CA PHE A 50 -5.50 4.01 -10.84
C PHE A 50 -4.76 4.82 -11.91
N ASN A 51 -4.73 6.13 -11.73
CA ASN A 51 -3.92 7.01 -12.55
C ASN A 51 -2.43 6.56 -12.46
N PRO A 52 -1.74 6.30 -13.59
CA PRO A 52 -0.34 5.92 -13.62
C PRO A 52 0.59 6.82 -12.79
N GLU A 53 0.25 8.11 -12.63
CA GLU A 53 1.01 9.03 -11.77
C GLU A 53 0.96 8.64 -10.28
N ILE A 54 -0.19 8.16 -9.80
CA ILE A 54 -0.36 7.67 -8.42
C ILE A 54 0.50 6.43 -8.21
N ASN A 55 0.39 5.47 -9.13
CA ASN A 55 1.18 4.24 -9.12
C ASN A 55 2.69 4.51 -9.14
N LEU A 56 3.15 5.50 -9.93
CA LEU A 56 4.54 5.94 -9.92
C LEU A 56 4.94 6.48 -8.55
N ARG A 57 4.12 7.37 -7.98
CA ARG A 57 4.40 7.98 -6.68
C ARG A 57 4.54 6.93 -5.59
N GLU A 58 3.72 5.89 -5.60
CA GLU A 58 3.79 4.78 -4.63
C GLU A 58 5.13 4.04 -4.71
N VAL A 59 5.57 3.65 -5.91
CA VAL A 59 6.81 2.87 -6.07
C VAL A 59 8.08 3.70 -5.98
N SER A 60 8.00 5.02 -6.23
CA SER A 60 9.16 5.92 -6.23
C SER A 60 9.32 6.73 -4.94
N ALA A 61 8.26 6.85 -4.13
CA ALA A 61 8.34 7.54 -2.85
C ALA A 61 9.19 6.73 -1.87
N LYS A 62 9.88 7.45 -0.98
CA LYS A 62 10.54 6.82 0.16
C LYS A 62 9.49 6.10 1.01
N GLY A 63 9.80 4.89 1.44
CA GLY A 63 9.04 4.26 2.51
C GLY A 63 9.17 5.06 3.79
N ARG A 64 8.12 5.09 4.62
CA ARG A 64 8.17 5.73 5.94
C ARG A 64 7.32 4.96 6.93
N TYR A 65 7.90 4.61 8.07
CA TYR A 65 7.18 3.95 9.16
C TYR A 65 7.53 4.59 10.51
N TRP A 66 6.83 4.20 11.58
CA TRP A 66 7.05 4.77 12.90
C TRP A 66 7.53 3.71 13.88
N GLU A 67 8.58 4.01 14.64
CA GLU A 67 9.12 3.13 15.68
C GLU A 67 9.68 3.95 16.86
N LYS A 68 9.31 3.57 18.08
CA LYS A 68 9.83 4.12 19.35
C LYS A 68 9.82 5.65 19.46
N GLY A 69 8.79 6.31 18.92
CA GLY A 69 8.67 7.77 18.98
C GLY A 69 9.10 8.49 17.72
N GLU A 70 9.76 7.81 16.79
CA GLU A 70 10.40 8.44 15.63
C GLU A 70 9.85 7.92 14.31
N TRP A 71 9.84 8.80 13.29
CA TRP A 71 9.57 8.41 11.92
C TRP A 71 10.86 8.02 11.23
N ILE A 72 10.88 6.83 10.64
CA ILE A 72 12.02 6.27 9.94
C ILE A 72 11.70 6.23 8.46
N GLU A 73 12.55 6.85 7.64
CA GLU A 73 12.48 6.80 6.18
C GLU A 73 13.40 5.71 5.62
N THR A 74 13.00 5.09 4.51
CA THR A 74 13.78 4.09 3.77
C THR A 74 13.97 4.54 2.33
N GLN A 75 14.86 3.88 1.57
CA GLN A 75 14.79 4.01 0.12
C GLN A 75 13.47 3.41 -0.41
N PRO A 76 13.01 3.85 -1.60
CA PRO A 76 11.85 3.26 -2.25
C PRO A 76 12.03 1.74 -2.41
N MET A 77 11.03 0.96 -2.02
CA MET A 77 11.03 -0.51 -2.10
C MET A 77 12.20 -1.22 -1.40
N GLU A 78 12.86 -0.57 -0.44
CA GLU A 78 14.04 -1.11 0.26
C GLU A 78 13.72 -2.33 1.13
N ILE A 79 12.63 -2.23 1.91
CA ILE A 79 12.24 -3.27 2.86
C ILE A 79 11.18 -4.15 2.20
N LYS A 80 11.58 -5.38 1.90
CA LYS A 80 10.72 -6.45 1.39
C LYS A 80 10.48 -7.50 2.48
N MET A 81 9.27 -8.03 2.55
CA MET A 81 8.98 -9.27 3.27
C MET A 81 8.04 -10.16 2.46
N GLU A 82 8.07 -11.46 2.75
CA GLU A 82 7.07 -12.40 2.28
C GLU A 82 6.03 -12.62 3.36
N TRP A 83 4.75 -12.63 2.98
CA TRP A 83 3.64 -12.94 3.88
C TRP A 83 2.69 -13.93 3.21
N ASP A 84 2.24 -14.91 3.98
CA ASP A 84 1.22 -15.88 3.55
C ASP A 84 -0.17 -15.30 3.83
N TYR A 85 -0.77 -14.69 2.80
CA TYR A 85 -2.08 -14.07 2.89
C TYR A 85 -3.17 -15.15 2.88
N PRO A 86 -4.04 -15.23 3.91
CA PRO A 86 -5.16 -16.16 3.91
C PRO A 86 -5.98 -16.08 2.61
N GLU A 87 -6.35 -17.23 2.06
CA GLU A 87 -7.11 -17.38 0.79
C GLU A 87 -6.39 -16.91 -0.49
N VAL A 88 -5.19 -16.34 -0.38
CA VAL A 88 -4.38 -15.84 -1.51
C VAL A 88 -3.07 -16.62 -1.67
N GLY A 89 -2.39 -16.91 -0.56
CA GLY A 89 -1.07 -17.53 -0.51
C GLY A 89 0.07 -16.52 -0.33
N VAL A 90 1.30 -17.03 -0.41
CA VAL A 90 2.53 -16.24 -0.19
C VAL A 90 2.73 -15.18 -1.28
N LYS A 91 2.95 -13.93 -0.86
CA LYS A 91 3.25 -12.80 -1.76
C LYS A 91 4.39 -11.94 -1.21
N ASP A 92 5.12 -11.34 -2.14
CA ASP A 92 6.09 -10.28 -1.88
C ASP A 92 5.35 -9.00 -1.48
N SER A 93 5.72 -8.43 -0.33
CA SER A 93 5.17 -7.18 0.18
C SER A 93 6.27 -6.20 0.55
N TYR A 94 6.11 -4.96 0.13
CA TYR A 94 7.11 -3.91 0.28
C TYR A 94 6.61 -2.87 1.27
N LEU A 95 7.51 -2.31 2.07
CA LEU A 95 7.16 -1.27 3.03
C LEU A 95 6.94 0.06 2.30
N LEU A 96 5.81 0.70 2.56
CA LEU A 96 5.49 2.04 2.08
C LEU A 96 5.04 2.92 3.23
N TYR A 97 5.01 4.23 2.98
CA TYR A 97 4.26 5.16 3.81
C TYR A 97 2.76 5.06 3.51
N HIS A 98 1.93 5.10 4.54
CA HIS A 98 0.48 5.22 4.41
C HIS A 98 -0.11 6.16 5.46
N GLU A 99 -1.22 6.83 5.15
CA GLU A 99 -1.72 7.99 5.91
C GLU A 99 -2.28 7.64 7.30
N GLU A 100 -2.89 6.47 7.50
CA GLU A 100 -3.43 6.05 8.79
C GLU A 100 -2.36 5.90 9.86
N LEU A 101 -1.09 5.69 9.49
CA LEU A 101 0.01 5.61 10.43
C LEU A 101 0.06 6.87 11.29
N GLU A 102 -0.17 8.05 10.70
CA GLU A 102 -0.13 9.32 11.44
C GLU A 102 -1.23 9.42 12.50
N SER A 103 -2.40 8.84 12.21
CA SER A 103 -3.53 8.80 13.14
C SER A 103 -3.37 7.71 14.20
N LEU A 104 -2.91 6.52 13.82
CA LEU A 104 -2.81 5.36 14.70
C LEU A 104 -1.71 5.55 15.75
N VAL A 105 -0.57 6.14 15.38
CA VAL A 105 0.51 6.47 16.33
C VAL A 105 0.00 7.39 17.46
N LYS A 106 -0.90 8.32 17.16
CA LYS A 106 -1.45 9.25 18.17
C LYS A 106 -2.47 8.58 19.10
N ASN A 107 -3.24 7.62 18.56
CA ASN A 107 -4.44 7.08 19.20
C ASN A 107 -4.24 5.70 19.88
N ILE A 108 -3.27 4.90 19.42
CA ILE A 108 -2.90 3.62 20.04
C ILE A 108 -1.81 3.88 21.09
N LYS A 109 -2.15 3.73 22.37
CA LYS A 109 -1.22 3.94 23.49
C LYS A 109 -0.37 2.68 23.71
N GLY A 110 0.89 2.86 24.08
CA GLY A 110 1.85 1.75 24.26
C GLY A 110 2.46 1.23 22.95
N LEU A 111 2.06 1.79 21.81
CA LEU A 111 2.57 1.39 20.50
C LEU A 111 4.09 1.59 20.45
N LYS A 112 4.82 0.55 20.03
CA LYS A 112 6.29 0.56 19.87
C LYS A 112 6.69 0.66 18.41
N ARG A 113 5.89 0.12 17.48
CA ARG A 113 6.10 0.26 16.03
C ARG A 113 4.80 0.09 15.26
N ILE A 114 4.66 0.84 14.16
CA ILE A 114 3.66 0.58 13.12
C ILE A 114 4.29 0.68 11.72
N ARG A 115 3.91 -0.24 10.84
CA ARG A 115 4.34 -0.30 9.43
C ARG A 115 3.17 -0.59 8.52
N PHE A 116 3.29 -0.21 7.25
CA PHE A 116 2.37 -0.57 6.18
C PHE A 116 3.14 -1.31 5.09
N PHE A 117 2.57 -2.40 4.61
CA PHE A 117 3.12 -3.21 3.54
C PHE A 117 2.08 -3.42 2.45
N MET A 118 2.50 -3.30 1.19
CA MET A 118 1.66 -3.54 0.03
C MET A 118 2.29 -4.57 -0.90
N THR A 119 1.49 -5.42 -1.51
CA THR A 119 2.00 -6.37 -2.50
C THR A 119 2.31 -5.71 -3.83
N PHE A 120 3.50 -5.99 -4.36
CA PHE A 120 3.86 -5.67 -5.73
C PHE A 120 4.42 -6.90 -6.42
N GLY A 121 3.79 -7.32 -7.53
CA GLY A 121 4.30 -8.42 -8.34
C GLY A 121 5.61 -8.04 -9.03
N GLN A 122 6.55 -8.98 -9.14
CA GLN A 122 7.83 -8.75 -9.82
C GLN A 122 7.64 -8.27 -11.28
N SER A 123 6.64 -8.80 -11.99
CA SER A 123 6.29 -8.34 -13.34
C SER A 123 5.93 -6.85 -13.35
N TYR A 124 5.10 -6.41 -12.40
CA TYR A 124 4.66 -5.03 -12.28
C TYR A 124 5.85 -4.09 -12.02
N LEU A 125 6.72 -4.43 -11.05
CA LEU A 125 7.92 -3.65 -10.75
C LEU A 125 8.87 -3.54 -11.95
N THR A 126 9.01 -4.63 -12.70
CA THR A 126 9.84 -4.67 -13.92
C THR A 126 9.29 -3.71 -14.99
N HIS A 127 7.98 -3.76 -15.25
CA HIS A 127 7.35 -2.86 -16.24
C HIS A 127 7.48 -1.38 -15.82
N MET A 128 7.22 -1.07 -14.56
CA MET A 128 7.39 0.29 -14.03
C MET A 128 8.82 0.78 -14.20
N LYS A 129 9.82 -0.06 -13.88
CA LYS A 129 11.23 0.32 -14.04
C LYS A 129 11.61 0.54 -15.50
N CYS A 130 11.12 -0.30 -16.41
CA CYS A 130 11.32 -0.12 -17.84
C CYS A 130 10.73 1.21 -18.33
N LEU A 131 9.48 1.51 -17.98
CA LEU A 131 8.79 2.76 -18.35
C LEU A 131 9.49 4.00 -17.79
N GLU A 132 9.97 3.93 -16.55
CA GLU A 132 10.76 4.98 -15.92
C GLU A 132 12.07 5.21 -16.69
N ASN A 133 12.83 4.14 -16.96
CA ASN A 133 14.14 4.22 -17.61
C ASN A 133 14.08 4.82 -19.02
N VAL A 134 12.97 4.64 -19.75
CA VAL A 134 12.78 5.23 -21.08
C VAL A 134 12.08 6.60 -21.04
N GLY A 135 11.79 7.13 -19.85
CA GLY A 135 11.19 8.46 -19.65
C GLY A 135 9.68 8.54 -19.89
N MET A 136 8.99 7.41 -20.06
CA MET A 136 7.53 7.37 -20.29
C MET A 136 6.70 7.81 -19.08
N LEU A 137 7.33 7.86 -17.90
CA LEU A 137 6.73 8.34 -16.66
C LEU A 137 7.03 9.82 -16.37
N GLY A 138 7.64 10.53 -17.32
CA GLY A 138 7.96 11.95 -17.19
C GLY A 138 6.73 12.86 -17.21
N ILE A 139 6.72 13.85 -16.31
CA ILE A 139 5.68 14.90 -16.22
C ILE A 139 6.04 16.19 -16.99
N LYS A 140 7.30 16.30 -17.44
CA LYS A 140 7.74 17.48 -18.20
C LYS A 140 7.39 17.30 -19.68
N PRO A 141 6.93 18.35 -20.35
CA PRO A 141 6.66 18.27 -21.77
C PRO A 141 7.94 18.00 -22.58
N VAL A 142 7.80 17.22 -23.66
CA VAL A 142 8.84 16.93 -24.65
C VAL A 142 8.32 17.23 -26.05
N MET A 143 9.21 17.64 -26.96
CA MET A 143 8.85 17.95 -28.34
C MET A 143 8.93 16.69 -29.23
N HIS A 144 7.83 16.30 -29.85
CA HIS A 144 7.75 15.20 -30.80
C HIS A 144 7.08 15.66 -32.10
N GLN A 145 7.83 15.67 -33.21
CA GLN A 145 7.32 16.10 -34.52
C GLN A 145 6.65 17.49 -34.51
N GLY A 146 7.23 18.44 -33.77
CA GLY A 146 6.69 19.80 -33.65
C GLY A 146 5.46 19.94 -32.75
N LYS A 147 5.07 18.87 -32.03
CA LYS A 147 4.03 18.90 -31.01
C LYS A 147 4.61 18.63 -29.64
N GLU A 148 4.14 19.39 -28.67
CA GLU A 148 4.47 19.17 -27.27
C GLU A 148 3.61 18.04 -26.70
N ILE A 149 4.25 17.05 -26.06
CA ILE A 149 3.61 15.90 -25.45
C ILE A 149 4.14 15.72 -24.03
N ILE A 150 3.27 15.41 -23.07
CA ILE A 150 3.68 14.97 -21.74
C ILE A 150 3.72 13.43 -21.74
N PRO A 151 4.88 12.79 -21.53
CA PRO A 151 5.02 11.33 -21.67
C PRO A 151 4.02 10.51 -20.85
N ILE A 152 3.77 10.89 -19.58
CA ILE A 152 2.85 10.13 -18.72
C ILE A 152 1.39 10.25 -19.18
N GLU A 153 0.97 11.42 -19.68
CA GLU A 153 -0.36 11.60 -20.26
C GLU A 153 -0.50 10.80 -21.55
N PHE A 154 0.56 10.72 -22.37
CA PHE A 154 0.55 9.86 -23.56
C PHE A 154 0.50 8.38 -23.19
N LEU A 155 1.29 7.93 -22.20
CA LEU A 155 1.23 6.55 -21.70
C LEU A 155 -0.19 6.17 -21.26
N LYS A 156 -0.88 7.07 -20.55
CA LYS A 156 -2.26 6.87 -20.12
C LYS A 156 -3.21 6.60 -21.28
N THR A 157 -2.96 7.16 -22.47
CA THR A 157 -3.76 6.86 -23.68
C THR A 157 -3.50 5.47 -24.27
N LEU A 158 -2.35 4.86 -23.97
CA LEU A 158 -1.97 3.53 -24.44
C LEU A 158 -2.41 2.42 -23.49
N LEU A 159 -2.54 2.75 -22.20
CA LEU A 159 -2.97 1.79 -21.18
C LEU A 159 -4.47 1.48 -21.31
N PRO A 160 -4.90 0.26 -20.95
CA PRO A 160 -6.32 -0.06 -20.88
C PRO A 160 -7.06 0.89 -19.94
N ASP A 161 -8.32 1.23 -20.27
CA ASP A 161 -9.18 2.02 -19.39
C ASP A 161 -9.35 1.30 -18.03
N PRO A 162 -8.97 1.93 -16.90
CA PRO A 162 -9.13 1.34 -15.57
C PRO A 162 -10.56 0.85 -15.27
N ALA A 163 -11.59 1.56 -15.76
CA ALA A 163 -12.98 1.18 -15.57
C ALA A 163 -13.33 -0.16 -16.26
N SER A 164 -12.59 -0.51 -17.31
CA SER A 164 -12.77 -1.77 -18.04
C SER A 164 -12.08 -2.98 -17.39
N LEU A 165 -11.22 -2.75 -16.39
CA LEU A 165 -10.46 -3.82 -15.73
C LEU A 165 -11.33 -4.65 -14.79
N GLY A 166 -12.28 -4.03 -14.08
CA GLY A 166 -13.11 -4.69 -13.07
C GLY A 166 -13.76 -6.01 -13.54
N PRO A 167 -14.47 -6.05 -14.68
CA PRO A 167 -15.06 -7.29 -15.20
C PRO A 167 -14.05 -8.36 -15.65
N ARG A 168 -12.78 -7.99 -15.88
CA ARG A 168 -11.71 -8.90 -16.32
C ARG A 168 -10.90 -9.46 -15.16
N THR A 169 -10.76 -8.67 -14.09
CA THR A 169 -9.93 -9.02 -12.93
C THR A 169 -10.46 -10.27 -12.24
N LYS A 170 -9.60 -11.28 -12.09
CA LYS A 170 -9.88 -12.51 -11.35
C LYS A 170 -8.87 -12.67 -10.23
N GLY A 171 -9.33 -13.09 -9.07
CA GLY A 171 -8.49 -13.28 -7.89
C GLY A 171 -9.12 -12.63 -6.66
N TYR A 172 -8.31 -12.50 -5.61
CA TYR A 172 -8.74 -11.99 -4.32
C TYR A 172 -7.87 -10.80 -3.90
N THR A 173 -8.46 -9.94 -3.08
CA THR A 173 -7.73 -8.94 -2.30
C THR A 173 -7.80 -9.37 -0.84
N ASN A 174 -6.70 -9.21 -0.10
CA ASN A 174 -6.66 -9.46 1.33
C ASN A 174 -5.97 -8.28 2.02
N ILE A 175 -6.75 -7.49 2.75
CA ILE A 175 -6.27 -6.31 3.47
C ILE A 175 -6.60 -6.50 4.95
N GLY A 176 -5.59 -6.39 5.81
CA GLY A 176 -5.75 -6.61 7.24
C GLY A 176 -4.58 -6.14 8.08
N CYS A 177 -4.69 -6.32 9.39
CA CYS A 177 -3.74 -5.84 10.38
C CYS A 177 -3.16 -7.01 11.18
N VAL A 178 -1.85 -7.23 11.12
CA VAL A 178 -1.13 -8.09 12.05
C VAL A 178 -0.81 -7.28 13.31
N ILE A 179 -1.50 -7.59 14.39
CA ILE A 179 -1.41 -6.85 15.64
C ILE A 179 -0.78 -7.74 16.71
N ARG A 180 0.25 -7.23 17.38
CA ARG A 180 0.94 -7.90 18.50
C ARG A 180 0.90 -7.06 19.75
N GLY A 181 0.72 -7.70 20.89
CA GLY A 181 0.60 -7.04 22.17
C GLY A 181 0.46 -8.04 23.32
N ILE A 182 -0.04 -7.54 24.45
CA ILE A 182 -0.28 -8.32 25.65
C ILE A 182 -1.78 -8.52 25.85
N LYS A 183 -2.17 -9.75 26.22
CA LYS A 183 -3.50 -10.06 26.74
C LYS A 183 -3.38 -11.02 27.93
N ASP A 184 -4.00 -10.67 29.05
CA ASP A 184 -3.99 -11.45 30.29
C ASP A 184 -2.55 -11.80 30.76
N GLY A 185 -1.65 -10.81 30.61
CA GLY A 185 -0.23 -10.93 30.97
C GLY A 185 0.62 -11.78 30.02
N LYS A 186 0.08 -12.22 28.87
CA LYS A 186 0.80 -13.06 27.89
C LYS A 186 0.90 -12.36 26.54
N ASP A 187 1.98 -12.65 25.82
CA ASP A 187 2.12 -12.23 24.42
C ASP A 187 1.02 -12.84 23.56
N ARG A 188 0.42 -12.02 22.70
CA ARG A 188 -0.61 -12.42 21.75
C ARG A 188 -0.34 -11.77 20.40
N GLN A 189 -0.69 -12.50 19.33
CA GLN A 189 -0.72 -12.00 17.96
C GLN A 189 -2.07 -12.35 17.32
N VAL A 190 -2.61 -11.43 16.54
CA VAL A 190 -3.81 -11.66 15.72
C VAL A 190 -3.59 -11.09 14.32
N TYR A 191 -4.27 -11.67 13.34
CA TYR A 191 -4.49 -11.07 12.03
C TYR A 191 -6.00 -10.88 11.87
N ILE A 192 -6.41 -9.67 11.52
CA ILE A 192 -7.82 -9.26 11.38
C ILE A 192 -7.99 -8.38 10.16
#